data_AF-A0AAW6ETV9-F1
#
_entry.id   AF-A0AAW6ETV9-F1
#
_cell.length_a   1.000
_cell.length_b   1.000
_cell.length_c   1.000
_cell.angle_alpha   90.00
_cell.angle_beta   90.00
_cell.angle_gamma   90.00
#
_symmetry.space_group_name_H-M   'P 1'
#
loop_
_entity.id
_entity.type
_entity.pdbx_description
1 polymer ?
#
loop_
_entity_poly.entity_id
_entity_poly.type
_entity_poly.pdbx_seq_one_letter_code
_entity_poly.pdbx_strand_id
1 'polypeptide(L)'
;MERFETLNLFKDIQKVSDVYKNLQLKDDNKEIEDNKKLNSLLGFYKEKMDDITNRSNLLLKQTKDELKDKSSKDIHKVLVDLNTFSLQKLKSVKGANIDSTTVMAVTHATVDELNLINESIRNKEYLNDKYTYFYIYEKVLLNAFITFLALKEMDMNKKTISDLSQGIFTQLQTLAIISI
;
A
#
# COMPACT_ATOMS: atom_id res chain seq x y z
N MET A 1 7.37 -21.49 -0.20
CA MET A 1 6.06 -21.11 -0.76
C MET A 1 4.91 -21.67 0.07
N GLU A 2 4.91 -22.96 0.43
CA GLU A 2 3.82 -23.60 1.22
C GLU A 2 3.43 -22.89 2.53
N ARG A 3 4.38 -22.27 3.25
CA ARG A 3 4.09 -21.55 4.50
C ARG A 3 3.30 -20.24 4.31
N PHE A 4 3.37 -19.61 3.14
CA PHE A 4 2.62 -18.38 2.85
C PHE A 4 1.18 -18.71 2.44
N GLU A 5 1.01 -19.77 1.66
CA GLU A 5 -0.28 -20.21 1.12
C GLU A 5 -1.28 -20.64 2.19
N THR A 6 -0.82 -20.91 3.42
CA THR A 6 -1.70 -21.25 4.55
C THR A 6 -2.25 -20.02 5.28
N LEU A 7 -1.63 -18.83 5.13
CA LEU A 7 -2.06 -17.61 5.80
C LEU A 7 -3.31 -17.02 5.13
N ASN A 8 -4.32 -16.69 5.93
CA ASN A 8 -5.55 -16.05 5.43
C ASN A 8 -5.24 -14.71 4.75
N LEU A 9 -4.38 -13.88 5.34
CA LEU A 9 -3.94 -12.62 4.75
C LEU A 9 -3.38 -12.81 3.33
N PHE A 10 -2.53 -13.82 3.11
CA PHE A 10 -1.96 -14.09 1.80
C PHE A 10 -3.04 -14.51 0.78
N LYS A 11 -3.96 -15.38 1.18
CA LYS A 11 -5.10 -15.80 0.33
C LYS A 11 -6.01 -14.63 0.00
N ASP A 12 -6.26 -13.74 0.96
CA ASP A 12 -7.16 -12.61 0.76
C ASP A 12 -6.52 -11.56 -0.16
N ILE A 13 -5.21 -11.30 -0.03
CA ILE A 13 -4.46 -10.45 -0.96
C ILE A 13 -4.56 -11.01 -2.40
N GLN A 14 -4.37 -12.31 -2.60
CA GLN A 14 -4.47 -12.92 -3.93
C GLN A 14 -5.85 -12.68 -4.58
N LYS A 15 -6.91 -12.73 -3.78
CA LYS A 15 -8.29 -12.52 -4.23
C LYS A 15 -8.63 -11.06 -4.53
N VAL A 16 -7.88 -10.07 -4.03
CA VAL A 16 -8.13 -8.65 -4.34
C VAL A 16 -8.12 -8.44 -5.85
N SER A 17 -7.15 -9.04 -6.55
CA SER A 17 -7.06 -8.92 -8.00
C SER A 17 -8.31 -9.45 -8.72
N ASP A 18 -8.95 -10.50 -8.21
CA ASP A 18 -10.14 -11.12 -8.80
C ASP A 18 -11.33 -10.18 -8.85
N VAL A 19 -11.46 -9.28 -7.87
CA VAL A 19 -12.54 -8.28 -7.80
C VAL A 19 -12.53 -7.36 -9.03
N TYR A 20 -11.35 -7.08 -9.58
CA TYR A 20 -11.17 -6.10 -10.65
C TYR A 20 -10.98 -6.72 -12.03
N LYS A 21 -10.83 -8.05 -12.14
CA LYS A 21 -10.60 -8.76 -13.42
C LYS A 21 -11.70 -8.57 -14.45
N ASN A 22 -12.95 -8.45 -14.00
CA ASN A 22 -14.13 -8.40 -14.86
C ASN A 22 -14.69 -6.98 -15.03
N LEU A 23 -13.92 -5.94 -14.67
CA LEU A 23 -14.34 -4.57 -14.91
C LEU A 23 -14.47 -4.31 -16.41
N GLN A 24 -15.63 -3.81 -16.82
CA GLN A 24 -15.81 -3.34 -18.18
C GLN A 24 -15.04 -2.04 -18.36
N LEU A 25 -14.01 -2.09 -19.19
CA LEU A 25 -13.28 -0.89 -19.62
C LEU A 25 -14.23 0.00 -20.42
N LYS A 26 -14.04 1.31 -20.28
CA LYS A 26 -14.63 2.26 -21.22
C LYS A 26 -13.93 2.05 -22.55
N ASP A 27 -14.66 1.70 -23.60
CA ASP A 27 -14.08 1.48 -24.92
C ASP A 27 -13.92 2.83 -25.64
N ASP A 28 -12.97 3.64 -25.15
CA ASP A 28 -12.60 4.91 -25.74
C ASP A 28 -11.08 5.08 -25.87
N ASN A 29 -10.67 6.00 -26.74
CA ASN A 29 -9.25 6.26 -27.02
C ASN A 29 -8.47 6.67 -25.77
N LYS A 30 -9.14 7.34 -24.81
CA LYS A 30 -8.52 7.82 -23.59
C LYS A 30 -8.19 6.67 -22.66
N GLU A 31 -9.06 5.68 -22.51
CA GLU A 31 -8.82 4.50 -21.69
C GLU A 31 -7.63 3.67 -22.21
N ILE A 32 -7.50 3.55 -23.54
CA ILE A 32 -6.35 2.88 -24.17
C ILE A 32 -5.05 3.66 -23.90
N GLU A 33 -5.08 4.99 -24.01
CA GLU A 33 -3.93 5.86 -23.73
C GLU A 33 -3.52 5.78 -22.26
N ASP A 34 -4.48 5.89 -21.34
CA ASP A 34 -4.27 5.81 -19.90
C ASP A 34 -3.68 4.46 -19.49
N ASN A 35 -4.18 3.36 -20.05
CA ASN A 35 -3.63 2.02 -19.79
C ASN A 35 -2.19 1.86 -20.31
N LYS A 36 -1.88 2.38 -21.51
CA LYS A 36 -0.51 2.35 -22.06
C LYS A 36 0.45 3.16 -21.19
N LYS A 37 0.04 4.38 -20.82
CA LYS A 37 0.82 5.27 -19.97
C LYS A 37 1.07 4.65 -18.60
N LEU A 38 0.02 4.13 -17.95
CA LEU A 38 0.13 3.51 -16.63
C LEU A 38 1.06 2.29 -16.64
N ASN A 39 0.93 1.39 -17.62
CA ASN A 39 1.83 0.23 -17.73
C ASN A 39 3.28 0.63 -17.94
N SER A 40 3.54 1.64 -18.79
CA SER A 40 4.88 2.17 -19.01
C SER A 40 5.48 2.73 -17.72
N LEU A 41 4.72 3.54 -16.98
CA LEU A 41 5.15 4.10 -15.70
C LEU A 41 5.40 3.03 -14.64
N LEU A 42 4.51 2.03 -14.53
CA LEU A 42 4.71 0.90 -13.63
C LEU A 42 5.98 0.11 -13.97
N GLY A 43 6.25 -0.12 -15.26
CA GLY A 43 7.48 -0.75 -15.73
C GLY A 43 8.72 0.06 -15.34
N PHE A 44 8.72 1.35 -15.66
CA PHE A 44 9.82 2.27 -15.33
C PHE A 44 10.13 2.33 -13.83
N TYR A 45 9.12 2.37 -12.97
CA TYR A 45 9.33 2.42 -11.52
C TYR A 45 9.73 1.06 -10.93
N LYS A 46 9.31 -0.06 -11.54
CA LYS A 46 9.80 -1.40 -11.17
C LYS A 46 11.29 -1.57 -11.44
N GLU A 47 11.80 -1.00 -12.53
CA GLU A 47 13.24 -1.00 -12.82
C GLU A 47 14.06 -0.21 -11.79
N LYS A 48 13.41 0.69 -11.03
CA LYS A 48 14.01 1.49 -9.96
C LYS A 48 13.73 0.95 -8.56
N MET A 49 13.38 -0.33 -8.46
CA MET A 49 13.02 -0.97 -7.20
C MET A 49 14.09 -0.79 -6.11
N ASP A 50 15.38 -0.87 -6.46
CA ASP A 50 16.47 -0.73 -5.48
C ASP A 50 16.49 0.68 -4.86
N ASP A 51 16.35 1.72 -5.69
CA ASP A 51 16.27 3.11 -5.22
C ASP A 51 15.04 3.34 -4.35
N ILE A 52 13.89 2.78 -4.73
CA ILE A 52 12.63 2.87 -3.97
C ILE A 52 12.76 2.15 -2.63
N THR A 53 13.37 0.97 -2.62
CA THR A 53 13.64 0.18 -1.42
C THR A 53 14.58 0.95 -0.48
N ASN A 54 15.64 1.55 -1.01
CA ASN A 54 16.56 2.39 -0.25
C ASN A 54 15.85 3.59 0.40
N ARG A 55 15.00 4.30 -0.34
CA ARG A 55 14.19 5.40 0.21
C ARG A 55 13.23 4.93 1.30
N SER A 56 12.59 3.79 1.10
CA SER A 56 11.70 3.18 2.09
C SER A 56 12.48 2.82 3.36
N ASN A 57 13.66 2.22 3.23
CA ASN A 57 14.54 1.88 4.35
C ASN A 57 15.01 3.10 5.14
N LEU A 58 15.27 4.23 4.47
CA LEU A 58 15.58 5.48 5.16
C LEU A 58 14.42 5.96 6.03
N LEU A 59 13.19 5.92 5.52
CA LEU A 59 11.98 6.28 6.29
C LEU A 59 11.76 5.33 7.48
N LEU A 60 11.95 4.03 7.26
CA LEU A 60 11.87 3.02 8.32
C LEU A 60 12.88 3.31 9.43
N LYS A 61 14.13 3.64 9.06
CA LYS A 61 15.19 3.99 10.01
C LYS A 61 14.84 5.24 10.81
N GLN A 62 14.42 6.32 10.13
CA GLN A 62 14.01 7.56 10.80
C GLN A 62 12.90 7.33 11.82
N THR A 63 11.89 6.54 11.46
CA THR A 63 10.77 6.20 12.36
C THR A 63 11.25 5.44 13.60
N LYS A 64 12.20 4.52 13.45
CA LYS A 64 12.79 3.79 14.59
C LYS A 64 13.60 4.70 15.48
N ASP A 65 14.41 5.58 14.89
CA ASP A 65 15.27 6.50 15.62
C ASP A 65 14.43 7.49 16.46
N GLU A 66 13.29 7.96 15.95
CA GLU A 66 12.33 8.80 16.69
C GLU A 66 11.67 8.09 17.89
N LEU A 67 11.60 6.76 17.86
CA LEU A 67 10.91 5.94 18.87
C LEU A 67 11.86 5.17 19.81
N LYS A 68 13.17 5.24 19.58
CA LYS A 68 14.19 4.44 20.28
C LYS A 68 14.11 4.53 21.81
N ASP A 69 13.82 5.72 22.34
CA ASP A 69 13.79 5.99 23.79
C ASP A 69 12.35 6.07 24.34
N LYS A 70 11.34 5.68 23.55
CA LYS A 70 9.92 5.70 23.96
C LYS A 70 9.55 4.43 24.72
N SER A 71 8.58 4.54 25.62
CA SER A 71 8.05 3.38 26.33
C SER A 71 7.27 2.46 25.37
N SER A 72 7.20 1.17 25.69
CA SER A 72 6.39 0.21 24.91
C SER A 72 4.92 0.65 24.77
N LYS A 73 4.36 1.28 25.81
CA LYS A 73 3.00 1.82 25.79
C LYS A 73 2.86 2.97 24.78
N ASP A 74 3.82 3.87 24.73
CA ASP A 74 3.82 4.98 23.77
C ASP A 74 4.01 4.47 22.34
N ILE A 75 4.93 3.52 22.13
CA ILE A 75 5.15 2.88 20.83
C ILE A 75 3.87 2.20 20.35
N HIS A 76 3.17 1.47 21.21
CA HIS A 76 1.90 0.82 20.86
C HIS A 76 0.81 1.85 20.52
N LYS A 77 0.74 2.95 21.27
CA LYS A 77 -0.20 4.04 20.98
C LYS A 77 0.06 4.64 19.59
N VAL A 78 1.32 4.98 19.30
CA VAL A 78 1.72 5.52 17.99
C VAL A 78 1.38 4.53 16.87
N LEU A 79 1.63 3.23 17.06
CA LEU A 79 1.25 2.20 16.08
C LEU A 79 -0.24 2.26 15.75
N VAL A 80 -1.10 2.28 16.78
CA VAL A 80 -2.57 2.30 16.62
C VAL A 80 -3.03 3.60 15.95
N ASP A 81 -2.48 4.73 16.36
CA ASP A 81 -2.82 6.05 15.82
C ASP A 81 -2.46 6.14 14.33
N LEU A 82 -1.26 5.68 13.95
CA LEU A 82 -0.80 5.64 12.55
C LEU A 82 -1.64 4.66 11.71
N ASN A 83 -1.88 3.44 12.21
CA ASN A 83 -2.72 2.46 11.50
C ASN A 83 -4.14 3.00 11.25
N THR A 84 -4.71 3.69 12.23
CA THR A 84 -6.03 4.34 12.13
C THR A 84 -6.01 5.49 11.12
N PHE A 85 -4.98 6.33 11.16
CA PHE A 85 -4.81 7.44 10.21
C PHE A 85 -4.68 6.93 8.77
N SER A 86 -3.85 5.90 8.55
CA SER A 86 -3.72 5.28 7.24
C SER A 86 -5.06 4.78 6.71
N LEU A 87 -5.81 4.03 7.53
CA LEU A 87 -7.14 3.54 7.15
C LEU A 87 -8.10 4.68 6.74
N GLN A 88 -8.09 5.80 7.47
CA GLN A 88 -8.91 6.97 7.12
C GLN A 88 -8.53 7.55 5.75
N LYS A 89 -7.23 7.63 5.46
CA LYS A 89 -6.73 8.12 4.17
C LYS A 89 -7.07 7.20 3.02
N LEU A 90 -6.90 5.90 3.20
CA LEU A 90 -7.26 4.89 2.20
C LEU A 90 -8.77 4.86 1.92
N LYS A 91 -9.62 5.06 2.93
CA LYS A 91 -11.07 5.23 2.74
C LYS A 91 -11.41 6.47 1.91
N SER A 92 -10.72 7.59 2.14
CA SER A 92 -10.88 8.80 1.33
C SER A 92 -10.54 8.56 -0.14
N VAL A 93 -9.46 7.81 -0.41
CA VAL A 93 -9.07 7.42 -1.79
C VAL A 93 -10.12 6.51 -2.42
N LYS A 94 -10.64 5.53 -1.69
CA LYS A 94 -11.69 4.60 -2.18
C LYS A 94 -12.98 5.31 -2.59
N GLY A 95 -13.30 6.43 -1.95
CA GLY A 95 -14.47 7.24 -2.26
C GLY A 95 -14.24 8.30 -3.35
N ALA A 96 -13.03 8.39 -3.92
CA ALA A 96 -12.73 9.39 -4.93
C ALA A 96 -13.32 9.00 -6.30
N ASN A 97 -13.82 9.99 -7.03
CA ASN A 97 -14.22 9.79 -8.43
C ASN A 97 -12.97 9.73 -9.31
N ILE A 98 -12.73 8.60 -9.98
CA ILE A 98 -11.63 8.37 -10.91
C ILE A 98 -12.23 8.00 -12.26
N ASP A 99 -12.00 8.85 -13.27
CA ASP A 99 -12.67 8.73 -14.56
C ASP A 99 -12.22 7.51 -15.37
N SER A 100 -10.91 7.21 -15.39
CA SER A 100 -10.39 6.04 -16.10
C SER A 100 -10.65 4.77 -15.30
N THR A 101 -11.25 3.76 -15.95
CA THR A 101 -11.56 2.48 -15.31
C THR A 101 -10.27 1.76 -14.90
N THR A 102 -9.22 1.83 -15.72
CA THR A 102 -7.91 1.22 -15.48
C THR A 102 -7.20 1.87 -14.30
N VAL A 103 -7.15 3.20 -14.28
CA VAL A 103 -6.56 3.96 -13.16
C VAL A 103 -7.34 3.68 -11.87
N MET A 104 -8.67 3.64 -11.94
CA MET A 104 -9.53 3.30 -10.82
C MET A 104 -9.24 1.89 -10.31
N ALA A 105 -9.18 0.90 -11.19
CA ALA A 105 -8.95 -0.50 -10.83
C ALA A 105 -7.62 -0.67 -10.09
N VAL A 106 -6.54 -0.10 -10.62
CA VAL A 106 -5.21 -0.15 -10.00
C VAL A 106 -5.21 0.56 -8.65
N THR A 107 -5.79 1.76 -8.57
CA THR A 107 -5.90 2.53 -7.31
C THR A 107 -6.67 1.74 -6.25
N HIS A 108 -7.82 1.18 -6.62
CA HIS A 108 -8.70 0.47 -5.71
C HIS A 108 -8.14 -0.87 -5.25
N ALA A 109 -7.46 -1.61 -6.13
CA ALA A 109 -6.76 -2.84 -5.75
C ALA A 109 -5.66 -2.54 -4.73
N THR A 110 -4.82 -1.52 -4.98
CA THR A 110 -3.79 -1.10 -4.03
C THR A 110 -4.38 -0.70 -2.67
N VAL A 111 -5.48 0.06 -2.67
CA VAL A 111 -6.17 0.44 -1.43
C VAL A 111 -6.69 -0.79 -0.67
N ASP A 112 -7.25 -1.77 -1.36
CA ASP A 112 -7.79 -2.97 -0.71
C ASP A 112 -6.69 -3.84 -0.11
N GLU A 113 -5.57 -4.03 -0.80
CA GLU A 113 -4.39 -4.73 -0.27
C GLU A 113 -3.85 -4.05 0.99
N LEU A 114 -3.73 -2.71 0.99
CA LEU A 114 -3.30 -1.95 2.15
C LEU A 114 -4.32 -2.02 3.30
N ASN A 115 -5.63 -2.06 3.00
CA ASN A 115 -6.65 -2.24 4.03
C ASN A 115 -6.56 -3.61 4.70
N LEU A 116 -6.24 -4.67 3.96
CA LEU A 116 -5.98 -5.99 4.54
C LEU A 116 -4.79 -5.95 5.52
N ILE A 117 -3.74 -5.19 5.21
CA ILE A 117 -2.63 -4.96 6.15
C ILE A 117 -3.10 -4.22 7.39
N ASN A 118 -3.87 -3.14 7.25
CA ASN A 118 -4.40 -2.38 8.39
C ASN A 118 -5.21 -3.28 9.34
N GLU A 119 -6.08 -4.13 8.81
CA GLU A 119 -6.89 -5.06 9.62
C GLU A 119 -6.00 -6.15 10.26
N SER A 120 -5.03 -6.68 9.52
CA SER A 120 -4.07 -7.66 10.07
C SER A 120 -3.23 -7.08 11.23
N ILE A 121 -2.78 -5.83 11.12
CA ILE A 121 -2.10 -5.10 12.21
C ILE A 121 -3.04 -4.89 13.40
N ARG A 122 -4.28 -4.47 13.15
CA ARG A 122 -5.30 -4.25 14.18
C ARG A 122 -5.63 -5.53 14.95
N ASN A 123 -5.70 -6.66 14.23
CA ASN A 123 -5.92 -7.99 14.79
C ASN A 123 -4.66 -8.59 15.42
N LYS A 124 -3.51 -7.90 15.31
CA LYS A 124 -2.21 -8.30 15.86
C LYS A 124 -1.74 -9.66 15.32
N GLU A 125 -2.10 -10.02 14.09
CA GLU A 125 -1.79 -11.33 13.52
C GLU A 125 -0.28 -11.57 13.40
N TYR A 126 0.48 -10.49 13.21
CA TYR A 126 1.94 -10.48 13.17
C TYR A 126 2.59 -10.99 14.47
N LEU A 127 1.88 -11.07 15.60
CA LEU A 127 2.42 -11.65 16.83
C LEU A 127 2.55 -13.18 16.74
N ASN A 128 1.79 -13.83 15.86
CA ASN A 128 1.83 -15.28 15.69
C ASN A 128 3.05 -15.74 14.87
N ASP A 129 3.40 -14.97 13.83
CA ASP A 129 4.56 -15.23 12.98
C ASP A 129 5.11 -13.92 12.41
N LYS A 130 5.90 -13.21 13.23
CA LYS A 130 6.43 -11.88 12.89
C LYS A 130 7.12 -11.88 11.53
N TYR A 131 8.02 -12.83 11.26
CA TYR A 131 8.81 -12.81 10.02
C TYR A 131 7.96 -12.97 8.76
N THR A 132 7.00 -13.91 8.77
CA THR A 132 6.18 -14.17 7.57
C THR A 132 5.23 -13.01 7.28
N TYR A 133 4.58 -12.45 8.31
CA TYR A 133 3.71 -11.29 8.15
C TYR A 133 4.47 -10.05 7.70
N PHE A 134 5.68 -9.84 8.24
CA PHE A 134 6.54 -8.73 7.83
C PHE A 134 6.93 -8.78 6.38
N TYR A 135 7.32 -9.96 5.91
CA TYR A 135 7.65 -10.14 4.50
C TYR A 135 6.46 -9.79 3.60
N ILE A 136 5.24 -10.24 3.95
CA ILE A 136 4.03 -9.89 3.20
C ILE A 136 3.78 -8.38 3.22
N TYR A 137 3.82 -7.76 4.40
CA TYR A 137 3.58 -6.32 4.55
C TYR A 137 4.58 -5.49 3.73
N GLU A 138 5.86 -5.82 3.81
CA GLU A 138 6.92 -5.14 3.06
C GLU A 138 6.68 -5.24 1.54
N LYS A 139 6.38 -6.43 1.02
CA LYS A 139 6.17 -6.62 -0.42
C LYS A 139 4.95 -5.86 -0.94
N VAL A 140 3.84 -5.90 -0.22
CA VAL A 140 2.63 -5.14 -0.58
C VAL A 140 2.92 -3.63 -0.51
N LEU A 141 3.61 -3.16 0.53
CA LEU A 141 3.92 -1.75 0.70
C LEU A 141 4.86 -1.21 -0.39
N LEU A 142 5.87 -1.98 -0.79
CA LEU A 142 6.76 -1.61 -1.90
C LEU A 142 6.01 -1.55 -3.22
N ASN A 143 5.13 -2.52 -3.49
CA ASN A 143 4.28 -2.50 -4.68
C ASN A 143 3.31 -1.31 -4.67
N ALA A 144 2.70 -1.01 -3.53
CA ALA A 144 1.85 0.16 -3.36
C ALA A 144 2.62 1.46 -3.60
N PHE A 145 3.87 1.54 -3.13
CA PHE A 145 4.70 2.73 -3.33
C PHE A 145 5.07 2.94 -4.81
N ILE A 146 5.42 1.87 -5.53
CA ILE A 146 5.60 1.92 -7.00
C ILE A 146 4.33 2.39 -7.68
N THR A 147 3.19 1.83 -7.29
CA THR A 147 1.89 2.17 -7.86
C THR A 147 1.55 3.63 -7.61
N PHE A 148 1.79 4.15 -6.41
CA PHE A 148 1.66 5.57 -6.12
C PHE A 148 2.52 6.46 -7.03
N LEU A 149 3.80 6.09 -7.25
CA LEU A 149 4.69 6.88 -8.10
C LEU A 149 4.18 6.95 -9.54
N ALA A 150 3.68 5.84 -10.07
CA ALA A 150 3.05 5.81 -11.39
C ALA A 150 1.74 6.62 -11.41
N LEU A 151 0.84 6.42 -10.45
CA LEU A 151 -0.44 7.12 -10.36
C LEU A 151 -0.29 8.64 -10.20
N LYS A 152 0.76 9.10 -9.51
CA LYS A 152 1.08 10.53 -9.38
C LYS A 152 1.32 11.22 -10.72
N GLU A 153 1.81 10.48 -11.72
CA GLU A 153 2.06 10.98 -13.08
C GLU A 153 0.88 10.78 -14.02
N MET A 154 -0.20 10.16 -13.54
CA MET A 154 -1.50 10.14 -14.20
C MET A 154 -2.28 11.42 -13.89
N ASP A 155 -3.30 11.75 -14.70
CA ASP A 155 -4.16 12.92 -14.51
C ASP A 155 -5.18 12.69 -13.37
N MET A 156 -4.68 12.36 -12.18
CA MET A 156 -5.47 12.13 -10.98
C MET A 156 -5.63 13.41 -10.16
N ASN A 157 -6.74 13.48 -9.42
CA ASN A 157 -6.97 14.57 -8.49
C ASN A 157 -5.85 14.66 -7.44
N LYS A 158 -5.29 15.87 -7.24
CA LYS A 158 -4.19 16.13 -6.29
C LYS A 158 -4.51 15.67 -4.86
N LYS A 159 -5.76 15.82 -4.40
CA LYS A 159 -6.20 15.36 -3.09
C LYS A 159 -6.14 13.83 -3.00
N THR A 160 -6.61 13.12 -4.02
CA THR A 160 -6.55 11.64 -4.07
C THR A 160 -5.11 11.14 -4.02
N ILE A 161 -4.21 11.75 -4.81
CA ILE A 161 -2.78 11.43 -4.77
C ILE A 161 -2.15 11.74 -3.41
N SER A 162 -2.54 12.85 -2.78
CA SER A 162 -2.05 13.23 -1.46
C SER A 162 -2.55 12.29 -0.35
N ASP A 163 -3.82 11.89 -0.38
CA ASP A 163 -4.37 10.94 0.58
C ASP A 163 -3.76 9.54 0.37
N LEU A 164 -3.55 9.10 -0.87
CA LEU A 164 -2.88 7.83 -1.17
C LEU A 164 -1.44 7.82 -0.65
N SER A 165 -0.68 8.89 -0.90
CA SER A 165 0.70 9.00 -0.43
C SER A 165 0.78 8.97 1.10
N GLN A 166 -0.09 9.73 1.78
CA GLN A 166 -0.18 9.73 3.24
C GLN A 166 -0.54 8.35 3.78
N GLY A 167 -1.51 7.66 3.18
CA GLY A 167 -1.89 6.30 3.56
C GLY A 167 -0.72 5.31 3.48
N ILE A 168 0.03 5.33 2.38
CA ILE A 168 1.20 4.44 2.15
C ILE A 168 2.36 4.79 3.08
N PHE A 169 2.74 6.07 3.18
CA PHE A 169 3.86 6.48 4.04
C PHE A 169 3.57 6.18 5.50
N THR A 170 2.34 6.41 5.96
CA THR A 170 1.96 6.04 7.31
C THR A 170 2.00 4.52 7.53
N GLN A 171 1.60 3.69 6.56
CA GLN A 171 1.78 2.24 6.71
C GLN A 171 3.25 1.82 6.74
N LEU A 172 4.13 2.44 5.95
CA LEU A 172 5.57 2.20 6.05
C LEU A 172 6.07 2.50 7.47
N GLN A 173 5.62 3.61 8.07
CA GLN A 173 5.94 3.92 9.47
C GLN A 173 5.40 2.84 10.42
N THR A 174 4.17 2.35 10.23
CA THR A 174 3.64 1.24 11.06
C THR A 174 4.51 -0.02 10.95
N LEU A 175 4.99 -0.37 9.76
CA LEU A 175 5.91 -1.49 9.57
C LEU A 175 7.22 -1.28 10.33
N ALA A 176 7.76 -0.07 10.31
CA ALA A 176 8.95 0.28 11.09
C ALA A 176 8.72 0.05 12.59
N ILE A 177 7.58 0.49 13.10
CA ILE A 177 7.23 0.38 14.52
C ILE A 177 7.09 -1.07 14.95
N ILE A 178 6.36 -1.87 14.18
CA ILE A 178 6.16 -3.27 14.53
C ILE A 178 7.52 -4.01 14.53
N SER A 179 8.50 -3.55 13.73
CA SER A 179 9.81 -4.20 13.63
C SER A 179 10.70 -4.01 14.85
N ILE A 180 10.40 -3.02 15.70
CA ILE A 180 11.01 -2.82 17.02
C ILE A 180 10.68 -4.02 17.91
#